data_AF-A0A6L3MJQ5-F1
#
_entry.id   AF-A0A6L3MJQ5-F1
#
_cell.length_a   1.000
_cell.length_b   1.000
_cell.length_c   1.000
_cell.angle_alpha   90.00
_cell.angle_beta   90.00
_cell.angle_gamma   90.00
#
_symmetry.space_group_name_H-M   'P 1'
#
loop_
_entity.id
_entity.type
_entity.pdbx_description
1 polymer ?
#
loop_
_entity_poly.entity_id
_entity_poly.type
_entity_poly.pdbx_seq_one_letter_code
_entity_poly.pdbx_strand_id
1 'polypeptide(L)'
;PPREPAAPPRRDTPGRTTQRALAAALAGRVEQCARDADTTPFVVLLAAFAALLHRASGATRLAVGTPVANRLRPEFEPMIGFFANTLVLDIDVSGEPDFATLVARCRGVVLEAFAHTNAPFDEVARRHARDAVDTPLFHALFALQSAPLRMPRLGTLSIDVVPVYPAAAKFDLTLMLEPRADALHAALEHRCDVLDAQTADTWLASFADLVDAVLRAPHEPIARLPLPELAPPPPAVPSPAGPVVSAATRAGDDGGRSGNPDADADAAPRRTPPATPTERALADVWARILGREPGRDDSFFSLGGDSLSALRAIVEARGKGLHLTPAQMLGGVSLRALADALDHEPLTHAPLVATRDAAGEPCADDALPPTPIIAWFAQLGLAAPNHWAQTIVVETAHAIAPEPLRDALRQLAAQHPALRQRVTLDAGRASVAFEPDDGGNGGDGGEQRTPERFPLDVCTVASDDEARDVIASLAARLDLRHGPLARAALIGRDGAPPLVALAVHHVAVDALSWSVLLHQLAASLGGDAPPPAPAASLAHWHRAASAAALAAD
;
A
#
# COMPACT_ATOMS: atom_id res chain seq x y z
N PRO A 1 0.09 41.66 -7.78
CA PRO A 1 -0.52 40.43 -8.37
C PRO A 1 0.19 39.22 -7.75
N PRO A 2 -0.54 38.22 -7.21
CA PRO A 2 0.12 36.98 -6.80
C PRO A 2 0.77 36.36 -8.05
N ARG A 3 2.07 36.03 -7.96
CA ARG A 3 2.79 35.33 -9.03
C ARG A 3 2.09 33.99 -9.25
N GLU A 4 1.72 33.73 -10.50
CA GLU A 4 1.25 32.42 -10.92
C GLU A 4 2.36 31.39 -10.64
N PRO A 5 2.09 30.29 -9.91
CA PRO A 5 3.12 29.31 -9.61
C PRO A 5 3.66 28.72 -10.91
N ALA A 6 4.98 28.65 -11.04
CA ALA A 6 5.64 28.06 -12.20
C ALA A 6 5.26 26.57 -12.31
N ALA A 7 5.03 26.09 -13.53
CA ALA A 7 4.75 24.68 -13.77
C ALA A 7 5.97 23.82 -13.36
N PRO A 8 5.76 22.66 -12.70
CA PRO A 8 6.86 21.78 -12.32
C PRO A 8 7.60 21.25 -13.56
N PRO A 9 8.93 21.04 -13.48
CA PRO A 9 9.72 20.48 -14.57
C PRO A 9 9.22 19.08 -14.94
N ARG A 10 9.14 18.77 -16.24
CA ARG A 10 8.65 17.48 -16.71
C ARG A 10 9.67 16.37 -16.48
N ARG A 11 9.19 15.23 -15.95
CA ARG A 11 9.98 14.00 -15.80
C ARG A 11 9.81 13.12 -17.03
N ASP A 12 10.72 13.26 -18.00
CA ASP A 12 10.65 12.58 -19.31
C ASP A 12 11.40 11.23 -19.36
N THR A 13 12.17 10.88 -18.33
CA THR A 13 13.01 9.66 -18.32
C THR A 13 12.18 8.40 -18.04
N PRO A 14 12.36 7.30 -18.82
CA PRO A 14 11.68 6.04 -18.57
C PRO A 14 12.11 5.42 -17.23
N GLY A 15 11.18 4.69 -16.61
CA GLY A 15 11.46 3.82 -15.49
C GLY A 15 11.78 2.40 -15.95
N ARG A 16 12.41 1.64 -15.07
CA ARG A 16 12.60 0.20 -15.22
C ARG A 16 12.28 -0.49 -13.91
N THR A 17 11.79 -1.72 -13.99
CA THR A 17 11.66 -2.59 -12.84
C THR A 17 12.53 -3.83 -13.01
N THR A 18 13.34 -4.12 -12.01
CA THR A 18 14.07 -5.40 -11.91
C THR A 18 13.43 -6.25 -10.83
N GLN A 19 13.41 -7.57 -11.04
CA GLN A 19 12.82 -8.52 -10.11
C GLN A 19 13.79 -9.61 -9.69
N ARG A 20 13.61 -10.13 -8.49
CA ARG A 20 14.34 -11.29 -7.97
C ARG A 20 13.50 -12.04 -6.95
N ALA A 21 13.46 -13.37 -7.08
CA ALA A 21 12.93 -14.23 -6.02
C ALA A 21 14.01 -14.44 -4.95
N LEU A 22 13.69 -14.11 -3.70
CA LEU A 22 14.53 -14.40 -2.55
C LEU A 22 14.17 -15.78 -2.00
N ALA A 23 15.17 -16.59 -1.63
CA ALA A 23 14.97 -17.97 -1.23
C ALA A 23 13.91 -18.13 -0.12
N ALA A 24 13.04 -19.15 -0.22
CA ALA A 24 11.95 -19.41 0.73
C ALA A 24 12.41 -19.44 2.20
N ALA A 25 13.59 -20.01 2.45
CA ALA A 25 14.19 -20.08 3.78
C ALA A 25 14.43 -18.70 4.41
N LEU A 26 14.59 -17.66 3.58
CA LEU A 26 14.76 -16.29 4.02
C LEU A 26 13.45 -15.73 4.61
N ALA A 27 12.30 -16.02 4.01
CA ALA A 27 11.01 -15.57 4.49
C ALA A 27 10.74 -16.07 5.93
N GLY A 28 10.95 -17.37 6.16
CA GLY A 28 10.79 -17.95 7.51
C GLY A 28 11.75 -17.38 8.55
N ARG A 29 12.97 -16.99 8.15
CA ARG A 29 13.94 -16.34 9.04
C ARG A 29 13.59 -14.88 9.33
N VAL A 30 13.06 -14.15 8.34
CA VAL A 30 12.51 -12.80 8.54
C VAL A 30 11.33 -12.86 9.52
N GLU A 31 10.41 -13.81 9.35
CA GLU A 31 9.29 -14.01 10.27
C GLU A 31 9.74 -14.40 11.68
N GLN A 32 10.78 -15.23 11.80
CA GLN A 32 11.34 -15.58 13.11
C GLN A 32 12.00 -14.36 13.77
N CYS A 33 12.81 -13.60 13.03
CA CYS A 33 13.43 -12.37 13.55
C CYS A 33 12.38 -11.34 13.98
N ALA A 34 11.31 -11.18 13.20
CA ALA A 34 10.19 -10.32 13.54
C ALA A 34 9.53 -10.75 14.86
N ARG A 35 9.29 -12.06 15.04
CA ARG A 35 8.74 -12.61 16.28
C ARG A 35 9.67 -12.42 17.47
N ASP A 36 10.97 -12.68 17.31
CA ASP A 36 11.97 -12.56 18.38
C ASP A 36 12.15 -11.10 18.83
N ALA A 37 11.99 -10.14 17.91
CA ALA A 37 12.09 -8.71 18.17
C ALA A 37 10.71 -8.05 18.45
N ASP A 38 9.65 -8.84 18.63
CA ASP A 38 8.27 -8.38 18.85
C ASP A 38 7.85 -7.23 17.91
N THR A 39 8.02 -7.50 16.61
CA THR A 39 7.78 -6.58 15.51
C THR A 39 7.24 -7.33 14.29
N THR A 40 7.08 -6.64 13.16
CA THR A 40 6.56 -7.23 11.91
C THR A 40 7.67 -7.53 10.90
N PRO A 41 7.45 -8.49 9.98
CA PRO A 41 8.33 -8.69 8.81
C PRO A 41 8.56 -7.40 8.01
N PHE A 42 7.57 -6.51 7.96
CA PHE A 42 7.68 -5.19 7.35
C PHE A 42 8.82 -4.37 7.98
N VAL A 43 8.88 -4.28 9.31
CA VAL A 43 9.92 -3.50 10.01
C VAL A 43 11.31 -4.10 9.78
N VAL A 44 11.43 -5.43 9.80
CA VAL A 44 12.70 -6.13 9.56
C VAL A 44 13.20 -5.85 8.14
N LEU A 45 12.33 -5.97 7.13
CA LEU A 45 12.68 -5.73 5.74
C LEU A 45 12.92 -4.24 5.44
N LEU A 46 12.19 -3.34 6.09
CA LEU A 46 12.45 -1.90 6.04
C LEU A 46 13.83 -1.56 6.60
N ALA A 47 14.22 -2.15 7.74
CA ALA A 47 15.56 -1.98 8.31
C ALA A 47 16.64 -2.48 7.35
N ALA A 48 16.43 -3.61 6.67
CA ALA A 48 17.37 -4.12 5.66
C ALA A 48 17.46 -3.17 4.45
N PHE A 49 16.34 -2.57 4.02
CA PHE A 49 16.33 -1.61 2.93
C PHE A 49 17.03 -0.30 3.33
N ALA A 50 16.79 0.20 4.53
CA ALA A 50 17.50 1.36 5.08
C ALA A 50 19.02 1.10 5.17
N ALA A 51 19.42 -0.10 5.59
CA ALA A 51 20.82 -0.52 5.60
C ALA A 51 21.43 -0.52 4.18
N LEU A 52 20.70 -1.03 3.17
CA LEU A 52 21.14 -0.98 1.77
C LEU A 52 21.33 0.47 1.29
N LEU A 53 20.34 1.34 1.51
CA LEU A 53 20.40 2.75 1.13
C LEU A 53 21.55 3.48 1.81
N HIS A 54 21.76 3.24 3.10
CA HIS A 54 22.89 3.77 3.86
C HIS A 54 24.22 3.32 3.25
N ARG A 55 24.36 2.02 2.94
CA ARG A 55 25.57 1.47 2.33
C ARG A 55 25.84 1.98 0.91
N ALA A 56 24.78 2.28 0.15
CA ALA A 56 24.87 2.78 -1.21
C ALA A 56 25.19 4.28 -1.29
N SER A 57 24.61 5.07 -0.39
CA SER A 57 24.66 6.55 -0.45
C SER A 57 25.60 7.18 0.59
N GLY A 58 25.94 6.47 1.66
CA GLY A 58 26.60 7.03 2.83
C GLY A 58 25.68 7.88 3.72
N ALA A 59 24.41 8.07 3.37
CA ALA A 59 23.48 8.89 4.14
C ALA A 59 23.15 8.23 5.49
N THR A 60 23.20 8.99 6.58
CA THR A 60 22.90 8.53 7.94
C THR A 60 21.50 8.89 8.40
N ARG A 61 20.78 9.72 7.65
CA ARG A 61 19.36 10.02 7.84
C ARG A 61 18.62 9.77 6.53
N LEU A 62 17.60 8.93 6.58
CA LEU A 62 16.89 8.45 5.39
C LEU A 62 15.40 8.73 5.54
N ALA A 63 14.82 9.45 4.58
CA ALA A 63 13.38 9.60 4.47
C ALA A 63 12.84 8.56 3.48
N VAL A 64 12.04 7.61 3.98
CA VAL A 64 11.46 6.52 3.20
C VAL A 64 9.94 6.61 3.24
N GLY A 65 9.29 6.67 2.08
CA GLY A 65 7.84 6.65 1.98
C GLY A 65 7.28 5.24 2.14
N THR A 66 6.12 5.10 2.78
CA THR A 66 5.38 3.83 2.78
C THR A 66 3.87 4.05 2.59
N PRO A 67 3.21 3.34 1.67
CA PRO A 67 1.79 3.48 1.46
C PRO A 67 1.00 2.77 2.57
N VAL A 68 -0.06 3.41 3.05
CA VAL A 68 -0.99 2.88 4.04
C VAL A 68 -2.44 3.00 3.56
N ALA A 69 -3.28 2.06 3.97
CA ALA A 69 -4.70 2.10 3.65
C ALA A 69 -5.39 3.19 4.47
N ASN A 70 -6.10 4.13 3.82
CA ASN A 70 -6.82 5.22 4.49
C ASN A 70 -8.35 5.02 4.47
N ARG A 71 -8.83 3.77 4.42
CA ARG A 71 -10.27 3.43 4.37
C ARG A 71 -10.68 2.36 5.39
N LEU A 72 -10.15 2.46 6.60
CA LEU A 72 -10.31 1.48 7.69
C LEU A 72 -11.67 1.57 8.42
N ARG A 73 -12.71 1.99 7.70
CA ARG A 73 -14.09 2.04 8.19
C ARG A 73 -14.92 1.06 7.37
N PRO A 74 -15.73 0.17 7.99
CA PRO A 74 -16.50 -0.84 7.27
C PRO A 74 -17.35 -0.28 6.14
N GLU A 75 -17.90 0.93 6.31
CA GLU A 75 -18.73 1.57 5.27
C GLU A 75 -17.96 1.97 4.01
N PHE A 76 -16.63 2.10 4.07
CA PHE A 76 -15.77 2.44 2.94
C PHE A 76 -15.06 1.21 2.34
N GLU A 77 -15.10 0.07 3.02
CA GLU A 77 -14.52 -1.20 2.55
C GLU A 77 -15.04 -1.63 1.16
N PRO A 78 -16.36 -1.58 0.85
CA PRO A 78 -16.86 -2.01 -0.46
C PRO A 78 -16.64 -0.98 -1.57
N MET A 79 -16.09 0.20 -1.26
CA MET A 79 -15.83 1.24 -2.26
C MET A 79 -14.57 0.91 -3.08
N ILE A 80 -14.54 1.40 -4.31
CA ILE A 80 -13.30 1.48 -5.09
C ILE A 80 -12.87 2.94 -5.25
N GLY A 81 -11.58 3.17 -5.38
CA GLY A 81 -11.00 4.49 -5.45
C GLY A 81 -9.57 4.52 -4.97
N PHE A 82 -8.94 5.69 -5.06
CA PHE A 82 -7.59 5.87 -4.55
C PHE A 82 -7.57 6.37 -3.11
N PHE A 83 -7.62 5.42 -2.18
CA PHE A 83 -7.65 5.68 -0.74
C PHE A 83 -6.28 5.52 -0.07
N ALA A 84 -5.19 5.32 -0.82
CA ALA A 84 -3.89 5.19 -0.20
C ALA A 84 -3.44 6.55 0.37
N ASN A 85 -2.95 6.56 1.61
CA ASN A 85 -2.14 7.65 2.15
C ASN A 85 -0.68 7.20 2.14
N THR A 86 0.27 8.13 2.21
CA THR A 86 1.70 7.81 2.28
C THR A 86 2.28 8.39 3.56
N LEU A 87 2.91 7.54 4.36
CA LEU A 87 3.66 7.98 5.54
C LEU A 87 5.13 8.17 5.17
N VAL A 88 5.78 9.15 5.80
CA VAL A 88 7.23 9.35 5.68
C VAL A 88 7.88 8.81 6.94
N LEU A 89 8.78 7.85 6.76
CA LEU A 89 9.56 7.24 7.82
C LEU A 89 10.94 7.88 7.83
N ASP A 90 11.24 8.62 8.90
CA ASP A 90 12.53 9.28 9.08
C ASP A 90 13.48 8.41 9.91
N ILE A 91 14.35 7.70 9.20
CA ILE A 91 15.15 6.60 9.76
C ILE A 91 16.58 7.08 10.05
N ASP A 92 17.01 6.89 11.30
CA ASP A 92 18.37 7.18 11.77
C ASP A 92 19.30 5.96 11.67
N VAL A 93 20.32 6.08 10.83
CA VAL A 93 21.40 5.08 10.67
C VAL A 93 22.74 5.64 11.17
N SER A 94 22.74 6.73 11.93
CA SER A 94 23.96 7.29 12.54
C SER A 94 24.51 6.41 13.68
N GLY A 95 25.83 6.52 13.89
CA GLY A 95 26.53 5.83 14.98
C GLY A 95 26.91 4.37 14.69
N GLU A 96 26.96 3.97 13.42
CA GLU A 96 27.29 2.59 12.98
C GLU A 96 26.46 1.50 13.70
N PRO A 97 25.12 1.56 13.65
CA PRO A 97 24.30 0.60 14.35
C PRO A 97 24.50 -0.82 13.82
N ASP A 98 24.32 -1.80 14.71
CA ASP A 98 24.06 -3.19 14.29
C ASP A 98 22.61 -3.32 13.77
N PHE A 99 22.28 -4.48 13.20
CA PHE A 99 20.96 -4.70 12.62
C PHE A 99 19.85 -4.72 13.66
N ALA A 100 20.09 -5.32 14.83
CA ALA A 100 19.12 -5.34 15.93
C ALA A 100 18.73 -3.93 16.39
N THR A 101 19.71 -3.04 16.52
CA THR A 101 19.50 -1.62 16.85
C THR A 101 18.71 -0.91 15.74
N LEU A 102 19.04 -1.16 14.47
CA LEU A 102 18.32 -0.55 13.36
C LEU A 102 16.86 -1.03 13.30
N VAL A 103 16.58 -2.32 13.54
CA VAL A 103 15.22 -2.87 13.64
C VAL A 103 14.43 -2.17 14.76
N ALA A 104 15.04 -1.98 15.94
CA ALA A 104 14.41 -1.28 17.05
C ALA A 104 14.10 0.20 16.72
N ARG A 105 15.02 0.90 16.04
CA ARG A 105 14.80 2.28 15.56
C ARG A 105 13.66 2.34 14.54
N CYS A 106 13.68 1.47 13.53
CA CYS A 106 12.62 1.38 12.53
C CYS A 106 11.26 1.06 13.16
N ARG A 107 11.21 0.17 14.16
CA ARG A 107 9.99 -0.12 14.93
C ARG A 107 9.44 1.15 15.56
N GLY A 108 10.28 1.91 16.26
CA GLY A 108 9.87 3.19 16.88
C GLY A 108 9.28 4.17 15.88
N VAL A 109 9.98 4.41 14.76
CA VAL A 109 9.54 5.32 13.69
C VAL A 109 8.24 4.84 13.05
N VAL A 110 8.09 3.55 12.78
CA VAL A 110 6.86 2.98 12.22
C VAL A 110 5.68 3.15 13.19
N LEU A 111 5.87 2.89 14.48
CA LEU A 111 4.81 3.07 15.48
C LEU A 111 4.35 4.53 15.57
N GLU A 112 5.31 5.46 15.61
CA GLU A 112 5.03 6.88 15.64
C GLU A 112 4.30 7.33 14.38
N ALA A 113 4.82 6.99 13.19
CA ALA A 113 4.19 7.35 11.92
C ALA A 113 2.77 6.77 11.79
N PHE A 114 2.55 5.53 12.24
CA PHE A 114 1.24 4.89 12.15
C PHE A 114 0.22 5.47 13.16
N ALA A 115 0.68 6.03 14.28
CA ALA A 115 -0.16 6.79 15.21
C ALA A 115 -0.79 8.03 14.56
N HIS A 116 -0.13 8.57 13.52
CA HIS A 116 -0.55 9.76 12.79
C HIS A 116 -1.03 9.47 11.36
N THR A 117 -1.54 8.26 11.11
CA THR A 117 -2.04 7.82 9.77
C THR A 117 -3.13 8.69 9.15
N ASN A 118 -3.88 9.42 9.97
CA ASN A 118 -4.92 10.34 9.54
C ASN A 118 -4.37 11.69 9.04
N ALA A 119 -3.10 11.99 9.28
CA ALA A 119 -2.45 13.19 8.75
C ALA A 119 -2.28 13.04 7.23
N PRO A 120 -2.87 13.91 6.41
CA PRO A 120 -2.68 13.89 4.98
C PRO A 120 -1.22 14.18 4.65
N PHE A 121 -0.61 13.32 3.83
CA PHE A 121 0.77 13.49 3.40
C PHE A 121 1.07 14.89 2.84
N ASP A 122 0.14 15.45 2.07
CA ASP A 122 0.29 16.76 1.45
C ASP A 122 0.25 17.92 2.45
N GLU A 123 -0.53 17.83 3.53
CA GLU A 123 -0.50 18.81 4.63
C GLU A 123 0.83 18.75 5.39
N VAL A 124 1.36 17.55 5.64
CA VAL A 124 2.71 17.38 6.23
C VAL A 124 3.78 18.00 5.31
N ALA A 125 3.70 17.74 4.00
CA ALA A 125 4.60 18.31 3.00
C ALA A 125 4.50 19.84 2.91
N ARG A 126 3.27 20.38 2.85
CA ARG A 126 3.01 21.83 2.77
C ARG A 126 3.55 22.57 4.00
N ARG A 127 3.50 21.97 5.19
CA ARG A 127 4.02 22.56 6.44
C ARG A 127 5.54 22.54 6.53
N HIS A 128 6.18 21.48 6.04
CA HIS A 128 7.64 21.34 6.09
C HIS A 128 8.36 22.12 4.99
N ALA A 129 7.76 22.29 3.81
CA ALA A 129 8.39 23.02 2.72
C ALA A 129 7.35 23.76 1.85
N ARG A 130 7.13 25.05 2.15
CA ARG A 130 6.18 25.92 1.45
C ARG A 130 6.47 26.09 -0.06
N ASP A 131 7.71 25.84 -0.47
CA ASP A 131 8.20 25.99 -1.86
C ASP A 131 8.63 24.64 -2.48
N ALA A 132 8.29 23.48 -1.88
CA ALA A 132 8.63 22.16 -2.41
C ALA A 132 7.79 21.76 -3.62
N VAL A 133 7.91 22.55 -4.69
CA VAL A 133 7.46 22.16 -6.03
C VAL A 133 8.37 21.04 -6.59
N ASP A 134 9.60 20.90 -6.07
CA ASP A 134 10.63 20.02 -6.65
C ASP A 134 11.23 18.96 -5.71
N THR A 135 10.84 18.86 -4.44
CA THR A 135 11.42 17.85 -3.53
C THR A 135 10.32 17.05 -2.83
N PRO A 136 10.05 15.79 -3.27
CA PRO A 136 9.22 14.90 -2.47
C PRO A 136 9.88 14.70 -1.11
N LEU A 137 9.10 14.64 -0.02
CA LEU A 137 9.61 14.43 1.35
C LEU A 137 10.49 13.17 1.48
N PHE A 138 10.43 12.26 0.50
CA PHE A 138 11.24 11.07 0.37
C PHE A 138 11.56 10.79 -1.10
N HIS A 139 12.69 10.13 -1.36
CA HIS A 139 13.10 9.70 -2.72
C HIS A 139 12.96 8.19 -2.93
N ALA A 140 12.86 7.43 -1.84
CA ALA A 140 12.68 5.98 -1.85
C ALA A 140 11.33 5.61 -1.23
N LEU A 141 10.57 4.73 -1.90
CA LEU A 141 9.37 4.13 -1.36
C LEU A 141 9.62 2.65 -1.01
N PHE A 142 9.08 2.22 0.13
CA PHE A 142 9.12 0.84 0.58
C PHE A 142 7.71 0.31 0.83
N ALA A 143 7.40 -0.84 0.23
CA ALA A 143 6.13 -1.53 0.40
C ALA A 143 6.33 -3.03 0.60
N LEU A 144 5.63 -3.60 1.58
CA LEU A 144 5.46 -5.05 1.74
C LEU A 144 3.99 -5.38 1.51
N GLN A 145 3.70 -6.22 0.52
CA GLN A 145 2.35 -6.74 0.29
C GLN A 145 2.15 -8.00 1.14
N SER A 146 1.67 -7.87 2.37
CA SER A 146 1.57 -9.00 3.34
C SER A 146 0.52 -10.06 3.02
N ALA A 147 -0.22 -9.92 1.93
CA ALA A 147 -1.04 -11.01 1.40
C ALA A 147 -1.11 -10.86 -0.11
N PRO A 148 -1.04 -11.96 -0.90
CA PRO A 148 -1.70 -11.91 -2.19
C PRO A 148 -3.13 -11.45 -1.89
N LEU A 149 -3.66 -10.50 -2.66
CA LEU A 149 -5.09 -10.28 -2.71
C LEU A 149 -5.71 -11.69 -2.73
N ARG A 150 -6.43 -12.08 -1.67
CA ARG A 150 -7.07 -13.40 -1.63
C ARG A 150 -8.14 -13.35 -2.70
N MET A 151 -7.71 -13.66 -3.92
CA MET A 151 -8.54 -13.46 -5.08
C MET A 151 -9.68 -14.46 -4.96
N PRO A 152 -10.90 -14.02 -5.25
CA PRO A 152 -12.01 -14.95 -5.28
C PRO A 152 -11.68 -16.05 -6.28
N ARG A 153 -12.04 -17.29 -5.95
CA ARG A 153 -12.28 -18.25 -7.02
C ARG A 153 -13.48 -17.71 -7.79
N LEU A 154 -13.28 -17.32 -9.04
CA LEU A 154 -14.33 -16.83 -9.94
C LEU A 154 -15.23 -18.04 -10.33
N GLY A 155 -16.00 -18.61 -9.40
CA GLY A 155 -16.75 -19.84 -9.66
C GLY A 155 -15.82 -21.00 -10.08
N THR A 156 -15.90 -21.41 -11.35
CA THR A 156 -15.04 -22.44 -11.98
C THR A 156 -13.72 -21.90 -12.55
N LEU A 157 -13.53 -20.58 -12.60
CA LEU A 157 -12.33 -19.95 -13.14
C LEU A 157 -11.23 -19.83 -12.06
N SER A 158 -10.07 -20.43 -12.31
CA SER A 158 -8.84 -20.10 -11.57
C SER A 158 -8.31 -18.75 -12.08
N ILE A 159 -7.89 -17.87 -11.17
CA ILE A 159 -7.21 -16.62 -11.49
C ILE A 159 -5.75 -16.76 -11.09
N ASP A 160 -4.86 -16.61 -12.06
CA ASP A 160 -3.45 -16.30 -11.79
C ASP A 160 -3.18 -14.87 -12.22
N VAL A 161 -2.73 -14.03 -11.28
CA VAL A 161 -2.39 -12.63 -11.53
C VAL A 161 -0.97 -12.53 -12.05
N VAL A 162 -0.80 -12.10 -13.30
CA VAL A 162 0.53 -11.76 -13.82
C VAL A 162 0.85 -10.30 -13.46
N PRO A 163 1.92 -10.03 -12.70
CA PRO A 163 2.30 -8.67 -12.40
C PRO A 163 2.74 -7.94 -13.67
N VAL A 164 2.20 -6.74 -13.89
CA VAL A 164 2.61 -5.86 -14.99
C VAL A 164 3.32 -4.66 -14.40
N TYR A 165 4.58 -4.49 -14.77
CA TYR A 165 5.40 -3.37 -14.32
C TYR A 165 5.37 -2.26 -15.37
N PRO A 166 4.92 -1.04 -15.01
CA PRO A 166 4.91 0.07 -15.95
C PRO A 166 6.33 0.42 -16.42
N ALA A 167 6.43 0.95 -17.65
CA ALA A 167 7.67 1.53 -18.17
C ALA A 167 7.99 2.92 -17.58
N ALA A 168 7.20 3.40 -16.62
CA ALA A 168 7.35 4.70 -15.98
C ALA A 168 7.48 4.50 -14.46
N ALA A 169 8.60 4.96 -13.89
CA ALA A 169 8.83 4.90 -12.46
C ALA A 169 8.12 6.07 -11.78
N LYS A 170 7.38 5.76 -10.72
CA LYS A 170 6.51 6.71 -10.01
C LYS A 170 7.29 7.58 -9.03
N PHE A 171 8.35 6.99 -8.49
CA PHE A 171 9.32 7.60 -7.60
C PHE A 171 10.73 7.33 -8.14
N ASP A 172 11.74 7.98 -7.57
CA ASP A 172 13.12 7.75 -7.98
C ASP A 172 13.52 6.29 -7.74
N LEU A 173 13.08 5.73 -6.59
CA LEU A 173 13.26 4.33 -6.22
C LEU A 173 12.04 3.80 -5.49
N THR A 174 11.56 2.60 -5.83
CA THR A 174 10.52 1.87 -5.11
C THR A 174 10.93 0.41 -4.96
N LEU A 175 11.13 -0.04 -3.71
CA LEU A 175 11.28 -1.46 -3.39
C LEU A 175 9.94 -2.03 -2.93
N MET A 176 9.43 -2.99 -3.68
CA MET A 176 8.22 -3.74 -3.34
C MET A 176 8.58 -5.19 -3.06
N LEU A 177 8.10 -5.70 -1.94
CA LEU A 177 8.29 -7.09 -1.51
C LEU A 177 6.93 -7.78 -1.41
N GLU A 178 6.84 -9.01 -1.91
CA GLU A 178 5.62 -9.81 -1.94
C GLU A 178 5.94 -11.25 -1.49
N PRO A 179 5.50 -11.67 -0.29
CA PRO A 179 5.56 -13.07 0.11
C PRO A 179 4.62 -13.91 -0.74
N ARG A 180 5.16 -14.91 -1.43
CA ARG A 180 4.40 -15.94 -2.15
C ARG A 180 4.67 -17.30 -1.52
N ALA A 181 3.89 -18.30 -1.93
CA ALA A 181 4.01 -19.66 -1.39
C ALA A 181 5.39 -20.29 -1.61
N ASP A 182 6.10 -19.88 -2.66
CA ASP A 182 7.40 -20.40 -3.08
C ASP A 182 8.60 -19.57 -2.60
N ALA A 183 8.45 -18.25 -2.47
CA ALA A 183 9.56 -17.32 -2.22
C ALA A 183 9.07 -15.95 -1.74
N LEU A 184 9.99 -15.13 -1.23
CA LEU A 184 9.75 -13.69 -1.06
C LEU A 184 10.18 -12.99 -2.36
N HIS A 185 9.23 -12.55 -3.17
CA HIS A 185 9.49 -11.89 -4.44
C HIS A 185 9.79 -10.41 -4.20
N ALA A 186 10.89 -9.92 -4.79
CA ALA A 186 11.32 -8.54 -4.68
C ALA A 186 11.32 -7.86 -6.05
N ALA A 187 10.79 -6.65 -6.12
CA ALA A 187 10.77 -5.83 -7.32
C ALA A 187 11.30 -4.43 -6.98
N LEU A 188 12.32 -3.98 -7.72
CA LEU A 188 12.90 -2.65 -7.61
C LEU A 188 12.54 -1.84 -8.85
N GLU A 189 11.54 -0.96 -8.72
CA GLU A 189 11.19 0.05 -9.72
C GLU A 189 12.08 1.27 -9.50
N HIS A 190 12.68 1.80 -10.57
CA HIS A 190 13.58 2.95 -10.48
C HIS A 190 13.53 3.79 -11.74
N ARG A 191 13.86 5.08 -11.61
CA ARG A 191 14.13 5.93 -12.76
C ARG A 191 15.54 5.69 -13.29
N CYS A 192 15.67 5.52 -14.61
CA CYS A 192 16.95 5.21 -15.24
C CYS A 192 17.98 6.35 -15.21
N ASP A 193 17.56 7.59 -14.95
CA ASP A 193 18.46 8.74 -14.74
C ASP A 193 18.93 8.89 -13.28
N VAL A 194 18.31 8.18 -12.34
CA VAL A 194 18.73 8.14 -10.93
C VAL A 194 19.60 6.91 -10.65
N LEU A 195 19.15 5.76 -11.13
CA LEU A 195 19.83 4.47 -10.98
C LEU A 195 19.79 3.79 -12.33
N ASP A 196 20.95 3.44 -12.91
CA ASP A 196 20.94 2.68 -14.15
C ASP A 196 20.48 1.24 -13.90
N ALA A 197 20.03 0.58 -14.96
CA ALA A 197 19.49 -0.77 -14.90
C ALA A 197 20.45 -1.82 -14.32
N GLN A 198 21.73 -1.75 -14.68
CA GLN A 198 22.72 -2.71 -14.23
C GLN A 198 23.00 -2.53 -12.73
N THR A 199 23.12 -1.28 -12.29
CA THR A 199 23.27 -0.96 -10.88
C THR A 199 22.03 -1.35 -10.06
N ALA A 200 20.82 -1.20 -10.61
CA ALA A 200 19.59 -1.66 -9.96
C ALA A 200 19.56 -3.19 -9.77
N ASP A 201 19.99 -3.96 -10.78
CA ASP A 201 20.12 -5.43 -10.69
C ASP A 201 21.09 -5.82 -9.55
N THR A 202 22.23 -5.14 -9.49
CA THR A 202 23.26 -5.29 -8.44
C THR A 202 22.75 -4.91 -7.05
N TRP A 203 21.95 -3.84 -6.92
CA TRP A 203 21.36 -3.44 -5.64
C TRP A 203 20.37 -4.48 -5.14
N LEU A 204 19.52 -5.01 -6.02
CA LEU A 204 18.53 -6.04 -5.64
C LEU A 204 19.20 -7.37 -5.27
N ALA A 205 20.30 -7.72 -5.94
CA ALA A 205 21.17 -8.82 -5.55
C ALA A 205 21.79 -8.61 -4.16
N SER A 206 22.41 -7.45 -3.96
CA SER A 206 23.02 -7.05 -2.69
C SER A 206 22.00 -7.01 -1.55
N PHE A 207 20.75 -6.63 -1.83
CA PHE A 207 19.66 -6.69 -0.85
C PHE A 207 19.41 -8.12 -0.36
N ALA A 208 19.38 -9.09 -1.27
CA ALA A 208 19.21 -10.51 -0.91
C ALA A 208 20.32 -10.99 0.03
N ASP A 209 21.58 -10.70 -0.33
CA ASP A 209 22.75 -11.08 0.45
C ASP A 209 22.81 -10.35 1.80
N LEU A 210 22.42 -9.07 1.81
CA LEU A 210 22.33 -8.26 3.02
C LEU A 210 21.33 -8.86 4.00
N VAL A 211 20.12 -9.18 3.54
CA VAL A 211 19.07 -9.77 4.40
C VAL A 211 19.55 -11.10 4.98
N ASP A 212 20.22 -11.94 4.20
CA ASP A 212 20.79 -13.19 4.72
C ASP A 212 21.88 -12.93 5.78
N ALA A 213 22.79 -11.97 5.52
CA ALA A 213 23.91 -11.63 6.39
C ALA A 213 23.45 -10.99 7.72
N VAL A 214 22.56 -10.01 7.67
CA VAL A 214 22.03 -9.35 8.88
C VAL A 214 21.25 -10.31 9.76
N LEU A 215 20.55 -11.28 9.17
CA LEU A 215 19.83 -12.31 9.91
C LEU A 215 20.76 -13.42 10.45
N ARG A 216 22.01 -13.53 9.98
CA ARG A 216 23.02 -14.47 10.52
C ARG A 216 23.83 -13.84 11.65
N ALA A 217 24.11 -12.55 11.54
CA ALA A 217 24.93 -11.81 12.50
C ALA A 217 24.26 -10.47 12.85
N PRO A 218 23.13 -10.48 13.58
CA PRO A 218 22.33 -9.27 13.83
C PRO A 218 23.05 -8.22 14.70
N HIS A 219 24.12 -8.61 15.39
CA HIS A 219 24.92 -7.77 16.27
C HIS A 219 26.24 -7.27 15.64
N GLU A 220 26.51 -7.64 14.38
CA GLU A 220 27.65 -7.07 13.64
C GLU A 220 27.26 -5.68 13.09
N PRO A 221 28.15 -4.67 13.16
CA PRO A 221 27.88 -3.38 12.55
C PRO A 221 27.54 -3.50 11.06
N ILE A 222 26.49 -2.81 10.62
CA ILE A 222 26.00 -2.89 9.23
C ILE A 222 27.09 -2.53 8.21
N ALA A 223 27.99 -1.62 8.58
CA ALA A 223 29.13 -1.21 7.75
C ALA A 223 30.13 -2.35 7.45
N ARG A 224 30.21 -3.36 8.32
CA ARG A 224 31.17 -4.48 8.22
C ARG A 224 30.61 -5.71 7.51
N LEU A 225 29.29 -5.75 7.27
CA LEU A 225 28.67 -6.85 6.57
C LEU A 225 29.13 -6.89 5.10
N PRO A 226 29.43 -8.08 4.56
CA PRO A 226 29.91 -8.21 3.20
C PRO A 226 28.77 -7.87 2.23
N LEU A 227 28.98 -6.84 1.40
CA LEU A 227 28.13 -6.51 0.25
C LEU A 227 29.03 -6.47 -0.99
N PRO A 228 29.40 -7.64 -1.51
CA PRO A 228 30.44 -7.77 -2.53
C PRO A 228 30.08 -7.08 -3.85
N GLU A 229 28.79 -6.89 -4.10
CA GLU A 229 28.26 -6.33 -5.34
C GLU A 229 28.06 -4.80 -5.27
N LEU A 230 28.08 -4.17 -4.08
CA LEU A 230 27.85 -2.73 -3.96
C LEU A 230 29.17 -1.93 -4.09
N ALA A 231 29.26 -1.04 -5.08
CA ALA A 231 30.38 -0.10 -5.18
C ALA A 231 30.43 0.83 -3.94
N PRO A 232 31.63 1.23 -3.45
CA PRO A 232 31.73 2.23 -2.39
C PRO A 232 31.10 3.56 -2.87
N PRO A 233 30.46 4.33 -1.96
CA PRO A 233 29.73 5.53 -2.35
C PRO A 233 30.66 6.54 -3.03
N PRO A 234 30.20 7.27 -4.05
CA PRO A 234 30.94 8.41 -4.57
C PRO A 234 31.15 9.45 -3.45
N PRO A 235 32.25 10.23 -3.46
CA PRO A 235 32.47 11.26 -2.46
C PRO A 235 31.30 12.25 -2.45
N ALA A 236 30.73 12.49 -1.26
CA ALA A 236 29.51 13.28 -1.10
C ALA A 236 29.66 14.70 -1.68
N VAL A 237 28.71 15.10 -2.53
CA VAL A 237 28.50 16.52 -2.88
C VAL A 237 27.60 17.11 -1.78
N PRO A 238 28.04 18.15 -1.05
CA PRO A 238 27.25 18.70 0.05
C PRO A 238 25.97 19.36 -0.49
N SER A 239 24.81 18.85 -0.07
CA SER A 239 23.53 19.53 -0.19
C SER A 239 23.32 20.44 1.03
N PRO A 240 22.76 21.66 0.90
CA PRO A 240 22.65 22.59 2.02
C PRO A 240 21.69 22.06 3.09
N ALA A 241 22.23 21.80 4.28
CA ALA A 241 21.48 21.33 5.44
C ALA A 241 20.45 22.39 5.89
N GLY A 242 19.18 21.97 5.98
CA GLY A 242 18.16 22.67 6.76
C GLY A 242 18.44 22.56 8.27
N PRO A 243 17.93 23.48 9.10
CA PRO A 243 18.32 23.57 10.50
C PRO A 243 17.81 22.37 11.32
N VAL A 244 18.75 21.67 11.94
CA VAL A 244 18.52 20.62 12.95
C VAL A 244 18.20 21.29 14.28
N VAL A 245 17.03 21.00 14.87
CA VAL A 245 16.73 21.38 16.25
C VAL A 245 17.18 20.23 17.16
N SER A 246 18.28 20.46 17.89
CA SER A 246 18.83 19.55 18.88
C SER A 246 18.23 19.83 20.25
N ALA A 247 17.74 18.80 20.94
CA ALA A 247 17.38 18.86 22.36
C ALA A 247 18.28 17.90 23.15
N ALA A 248 19.12 18.48 24.02
CA ALA A 248 20.11 17.76 24.82
C ALA A 248 19.52 17.13 26.10
N THR A 249 20.26 16.13 26.54
CA THR A 249 20.10 15.12 27.60
C THR A 249 19.94 15.62 29.04
N ARG A 250 19.41 14.72 29.90
CA ARG A 250 19.93 14.51 31.26
C ARG A 250 20.01 13.01 31.61
N ALA A 251 21.13 12.66 32.20
CA ALA A 251 21.53 11.31 32.63
C ALA A 251 21.06 10.99 34.06
N GLY A 252 20.91 9.71 34.34
CA GLY A 252 20.86 9.11 35.67
C GLY A 252 21.40 7.67 35.57
N ASP A 253 22.58 7.45 36.13
CA ASP A 253 23.27 6.17 36.28
C ASP A 253 22.90 5.56 37.64
N ASP A 254 22.77 4.24 37.70
CA ASP A 254 23.24 3.41 38.81
C ASP A 254 23.03 1.92 38.46
N GLY A 255 24.15 1.18 38.42
CA GLY A 255 24.22 -0.18 37.93
C GLY A 255 24.10 -1.30 38.97
N GLY A 256 24.20 -2.53 38.47
CA GLY A 256 24.72 -3.65 39.26
C GLY A 256 23.96 -4.98 39.20
N ARG A 257 24.55 -5.91 38.40
CA ARG A 257 24.89 -7.31 38.76
C ARG A 257 23.96 -8.48 38.32
N SER A 258 24.43 -9.14 37.25
CA SER A 258 24.66 -10.59 37.03
C SER A 258 24.01 -11.62 37.97
N GLY A 259 23.33 -12.59 37.33
CA GLY A 259 23.12 -13.94 37.86
C GLY A 259 22.41 -14.84 36.83
N ASN A 260 23.15 -15.74 36.19
CA ASN A 260 22.61 -16.92 35.50
C ASN A 260 22.47 -18.06 36.54
N PRO A 261 21.45 -18.93 36.44
CA PRO A 261 21.79 -20.32 36.15
C PRO A 261 20.84 -21.03 35.18
N ASP A 262 21.41 -22.07 34.59
CA ASP A 262 20.92 -22.96 33.55
C ASP A 262 19.67 -23.80 33.88
N ALA A 263 19.05 -24.24 32.78
CA ALA A 263 18.41 -25.54 32.54
C ALA A 263 17.12 -25.90 33.31
N ASP A 264 16.00 -25.81 32.60
CA ASP A 264 15.16 -27.00 32.41
C ASP A 264 14.44 -26.94 31.05
N ALA A 265 14.52 -28.05 30.31
CA ALA A 265 13.97 -28.22 28.98
C ALA A 265 12.58 -28.88 29.04
N ASP A 266 11.74 -28.49 28.09
CA ASP A 266 10.58 -29.22 27.58
C ASP A 266 9.31 -29.27 28.45
N ALA A 267 8.71 -28.10 28.64
CA ALA A 267 7.26 -27.96 28.68
C ALA A 267 6.90 -26.71 27.88
N ALA A 268 6.13 -26.84 26.79
CA ALA A 268 5.53 -25.67 26.16
C ALA A 268 4.80 -24.88 27.26
N PRO A 269 5.14 -23.59 27.47
CA PRO A 269 4.56 -22.83 28.58
C PRO A 269 3.04 -22.89 28.45
N ARG A 270 2.37 -23.31 29.54
CA ARG A 270 0.91 -23.33 29.59
C ARG A 270 0.43 -21.91 29.35
N ARG A 271 -0.11 -21.64 28.15
CA ARG A 271 -0.65 -20.33 27.81
C ARG A 271 -1.81 -20.01 28.75
N THR A 272 -1.72 -18.87 29.43
CA THR A 272 -2.77 -18.40 30.33
C THR A 272 -3.94 -17.88 29.48
N PRO A 273 -5.17 -18.42 29.66
CA PRO A 273 -6.30 -18.03 28.83
C PRO A 273 -6.78 -16.59 29.13
N PRO A 274 -7.46 -15.93 28.18
CA PRO A 274 -8.14 -14.65 28.37
C PRO A 274 -9.13 -14.67 29.55
N ALA A 275 -8.99 -13.71 30.47
CA ALA A 275 -9.68 -13.68 31.77
C ALA A 275 -10.85 -12.70 31.84
N THR A 276 -10.76 -11.52 31.23
CA THR A 276 -11.81 -10.48 31.28
C THR A 276 -12.76 -10.56 30.07
N PRO A 277 -13.96 -9.93 30.11
CA PRO A 277 -14.83 -9.85 28.93
C PRO A 277 -14.15 -9.19 27.72
N THR A 278 -13.42 -8.11 27.94
CA THR A 278 -12.65 -7.38 26.92
C THR A 278 -11.52 -8.25 26.37
N GLU A 279 -10.77 -8.95 27.23
CA GLU A 279 -9.75 -9.93 26.81
C GLU A 279 -10.36 -11.02 25.92
N ARG A 280 -11.50 -11.62 26.30
CA ARG A 280 -12.19 -12.64 25.48
C ARG A 280 -12.67 -12.11 24.14
N ALA A 281 -13.25 -10.91 24.13
CA ALA A 281 -13.75 -10.30 22.90
C ALA A 281 -12.62 -9.98 21.90
N LEU A 282 -11.46 -9.51 22.39
CA LEU A 282 -10.24 -9.34 21.61
C LEU A 282 -9.69 -10.70 21.13
N ALA A 283 -9.64 -11.69 22.02
CA ALA A 283 -9.16 -13.03 21.71
C ALA A 283 -9.95 -13.67 20.55
N ASP A 284 -11.28 -13.56 20.58
CA ASP A 284 -12.14 -14.03 19.49
C ASP A 284 -11.85 -13.35 18.15
N VAL A 285 -11.46 -12.07 18.16
CA VAL A 285 -11.11 -11.34 16.92
C VAL A 285 -9.77 -11.85 16.40
N TRP A 286 -8.77 -11.93 17.27
CA TRP A 286 -7.44 -12.42 16.92
C TRP A 286 -7.49 -13.86 16.44
N ALA A 287 -8.23 -14.75 17.11
CA ALA A 287 -8.38 -16.15 16.72
C ALA A 287 -8.98 -16.31 15.32
N ARG A 288 -9.98 -15.50 14.97
CA ARG A 288 -10.61 -15.51 13.63
C ARG A 288 -9.66 -15.07 12.52
N ILE A 289 -8.82 -14.08 12.81
CA ILE A 289 -7.90 -13.49 11.83
C ILE A 289 -6.63 -14.33 11.68
N LEU A 290 -6.03 -14.74 12.80
CA LEU A 290 -4.75 -15.44 12.85
C LEU A 290 -4.91 -16.98 12.78
N GLY A 291 -6.10 -17.50 12.99
CA GLY A 291 -6.36 -18.95 13.03
C GLY A 291 -5.73 -19.66 14.23
N ARG A 292 -5.40 -18.93 15.31
CA ARG A 292 -4.74 -19.45 16.52
C ARG A 292 -5.37 -18.85 17.77
N GLU A 293 -5.57 -19.66 18.80
CA GLU A 293 -6.08 -19.21 20.09
C GLU A 293 -5.02 -18.38 20.85
N PRO A 294 -5.27 -17.09 21.13
CA PRO A 294 -4.34 -16.25 21.86
C PRO A 294 -4.45 -16.45 23.37
N GLY A 295 -3.30 -16.52 24.05
CA GLY A 295 -3.19 -16.34 25.49
C GLY A 295 -3.21 -14.86 25.87
N ARG A 296 -3.49 -14.55 27.13
CA ARG A 296 -3.59 -13.16 27.60
C ARG A 296 -2.26 -12.40 27.59
N ASP A 297 -1.14 -13.12 27.64
CA ASP A 297 0.22 -12.57 27.60
C ASP A 297 0.79 -12.51 26.18
N ASP A 298 0.08 -13.08 25.19
CA ASP A 298 0.53 -13.08 23.80
C ASP A 298 0.36 -11.68 23.19
N SER A 299 1.34 -11.24 22.39
CA SER A 299 1.19 -10.09 21.49
C SER A 299 0.60 -10.57 20.16
N PHE A 300 -0.01 -9.66 19.40
CA PHE A 300 -0.57 -10.00 18.10
C PHE A 300 0.50 -10.52 17.12
N PHE A 301 1.71 -9.94 17.18
CA PHE A 301 2.82 -10.26 16.29
C PHE A 301 3.54 -11.55 16.69
N SER A 302 3.65 -11.86 17.99
CA SER A 302 4.22 -13.14 18.44
C SER A 302 3.41 -14.34 17.94
N LEU A 303 2.11 -14.14 17.71
CA LEU A 303 1.20 -15.14 17.16
C LEU A 303 1.29 -15.30 15.63
N GLY A 304 2.04 -14.43 14.94
CA GLY A 304 2.19 -14.43 13.49
C GLY A 304 1.31 -13.39 12.78
N GLY A 305 0.77 -12.40 13.50
CA GLY A 305 0.13 -11.25 12.88
C GLY A 305 1.11 -10.39 12.07
N ASP A 306 0.56 -9.64 11.13
CA ASP A 306 1.25 -8.65 10.31
C ASP A 306 0.50 -7.30 10.36
N SER A 307 1.04 -6.26 9.71
CA SER A 307 0.42 -4.94 9.71
C SER A 307 -0.98 -4.93 9.10
N LEU A 308 -1.26 -5.76 8.07
CA LEU A 308 -2.56 -5.79 7.40
C LEU A 308 -3.63 -6.49 8.25
N SER A 309 -3.29 -7.64 8.83
CA SER A 309 -4.13 -8.38 9.76
C SER A 309 -4.34 -7.60 11.06
N ALA A 310 -3.38 -6.79 11.51
CA ALA A 310 -3.55 -5.87 12.62
C ALA A 310 -4.60 -4.78 12.29
N LEU A 311 -4.52 -4.18 11.10
CA LEU A 311 -5.54 -3.24 10.63
C LEU A 311 -6.92 -3.88 10.51
N ARG A 312 -7.00 -5.12 9.98
CA ARG A 312 -8.24 -5.89 9.95
C ARG A 312 -8.78 -6.18 11.35
N ALA A 313 -7.92 -6.49 12.31
CA ALA A 313 -8.30 -6.73 13.70
C ALA A 313 -8.91 -5.48 14.33
N ILE A 314 -8.38 -4.29 14.05
CA ILE A 314 -8.97 -3.02 14.49
C ILE A 314 -10.41 -2.86 13.97
N VAL A 315 -10.63 -3.16 12.68
CA VAL A 315 -11.95 -3.07 12.05
C VAL A 315 -12.93 -4.08 12.65
N GLU A 316 -12.53 -5.34 12.77
CA GLU A 316 -13.37 -6.40 13.34
C GLU A 316 -13.66 -6.17 14.84
N ALA A 317 -12.70 -5.67 15.59
CA ALA A 317 -12.86 -5.28 17.00
C ALA A 317 -13.89 -4.15 17.15
N ARG A 318 -13.87 -3.16 16.25
CA ARG A 318 -14.86 -2.06 16.25
C ARG A 318 -16.29 -2.56 16.06
N GLY A 319 -16.48 -3.59 15.23
CA GLY A 319 -17.79 -4.26 15.08
C GLY A 319 -18.31 -4.90 16.37
N LYS A 320 -17.43 -5.16 17.33
CA LYS A 320 -17.75 -5.65 18.69
C LYS A 320 -17.79 -4.53 19.74
N GLY A 321 -17.74 -3.25 19.34
CA GLY A 321 -17.69 -2.11 20.24
C GLY A 321 -16.32 -1.86 20.88
N LEU A 322 -15.27 -2.51 20.40
CA LEU A 322 -13.90 -2.33 20.88
C LEU A 322 -13.15 -1.36 19.96
N HIS A 323 -12.77 -0.19 20.48
CA HIS A 323 -12.17 0.87 19.68
C HIS A 323 -10.66 0.88 19.80
N LEU A 324 -10.00 0.11 18.94
CA LEU A 324 -8.53 0.07 18.84
C LEU A 324 -8.02 1.18 17.90
N THR A 325 -6.88 1.76 18.25
CA THR A 325 -6.08 2.61 17.34
C THR A 325 -4.96 1.79 16.67
N PRO A 326 -4.45 2.20 15.49
CA PRO A 326 -3.28 1.58 14.88
C PRO A 326 -2.06 1.53 15.80
N ALA A 327 -1.81 2.60 16.56
CA ALA A 327 -0.71 2.66 17.52
C ALA A 327 -0.84 1.61 18.62
N GLN A 328 -2.03 1.47 19.22
CA GLN A 328 -2.30 0.46 20.24
C GLN A 328 -2.11 -0.96 19.70
N MET A 329 -2.53 -1.21 18.47
CA MET A 329 -2.44 -2.55 17.86
C MET A 329 -1.02 -2.90 17.41
N LEU A 330 -0.29 -1.94 16.83
CA LEU A 330 1.05 -2.16 16.27
C LEU A 330 2.15 -2.17 17.35
N GLY A 331 1.91 -1.60 18.53
CA GLY A 331 2.89 -1.46 19.60
C GLY A 331 3.45 -2.76 20.22
N GLY A 332 2.99 -3.94 19.78
CA GLY A 332 3.45 -5.23 20.30
C GLY A 332 2.99 -5.51 21.73
N VAL A 333 1.97 -4.80 22.23
CA VAL A 333 1.45 -5.01 23.57
C VAL A 333 0.73 -6.36 23.68
N SER A 334 0.75 -6.94 24.87
CA SER A 334 0.01 -8.18 25.13
C SER A 334 -1.50 -7.95 25.04
N LEU A 335 -2.25 -9.01 24.74
CA LEU A 335 -3.72 -8.99 24.69
C LEU A 335 -4.31 -8.40 25.98
N ARG A 336 -3.76 -8.75 27.15
CA ARG A 336 -4.14 -8.17 28.44
C ARG A 336 -3.90 -6.66 28.48
N ALA A 337 -2.70 -6.19 28.15
CA ALA A 337 -2.39 -4.76 28.21
C ALA A 337 -3.27 -3.94 27.26
N LEU A 338 -3.62 -4.51 26.10
CA LEU A 338 -4.56 -3.91 25.16
C LEU A 338 -5.99 -3.86 25.72
N ALA A 339 -6.45 -4.94 26.36
CA ALA A 339 -7.75 -4.98 27.01
C ALA A 339 -7.84 -3.97 28.17
N ASP A 340 -6.81 -3.91 29.01
CA ASP A 340 -6.73 -2.97 30.14
C ASP A 340 -6.78 -1.51 29.63
N ALA A 341 -6.07 -1.20 28.54
CA ALA A 341 -6.13 0.13 27.93
C ALA A 341 -7.53 0.50 27.42
N LEU A 342 -8.24 -0.45 26.80
CA LEU A 342 -9.62 -0.25 26.34
C LEU A 342 -10.61 -0.06 27.50
N ASP A 343 -10.41 -0.78 28.60
CA ASP A 343 -11.27 -0.68 29.78
C ASP A 343 -11.04 0.66 30.54
N HIS A 344 -9.86 1.27 30.38
CA HIS A 344 -9.49 2.52 31.05
C HIS A 344 -9.71 3.80 30.22
N GLU A 345 -9.81 3.72 28.89
CA GLU A 345 -10.11 4.87 28.03
C GLU A 345 -11.42 4.72 27.23
N PRO A 346 -12.56 5.26 27.72
CA PRO A 346 -13.75 5.42 26.89
C PRO A 346 -13.52 6.58 25.90
N LEU A 347 -13.00 6.27 24.72
CA LEU A 347 -12.86 7.26 23.64
C LEU A 347 -14.25 7.71 23.14
N THR A 348 -14.63 8.95 23.46
CA THR A 348 -15.73 9.65 22.79
C THR A 348 -15.35 9.95 21.35
N HIS A 349 -15.94 9.24 20.40
CA HIS A 349 -15.78 9.53 18.98
C HIS A 349 -16.85 10.53 18.53
N ALA A 350 -16.48 11.44 17.63
CA ALA A 350 -17.44 12.31 16.97
C ALA A 350 -18.52 11.46 16.27
N PRO A 351 -19.81 11.85 16.37
CA PRO A 351 -20.89 11.11 15.73
C PRO A 351 -20.64 11.02 14.23
N LEU A 352 -20.94 9.86 13.66
CA LEU A 352 -20.87 9.60 12.23
C LEU A 352 -21.66 10.70 11.49
N VAL A 353 -21.01 11.41 10.56
CA VAL A 353 -21.76 12.20 9.57
C VAL A 353 -22.67 11.23 8.83
N ALA A 354 -23.96 11.53 8.77
CA ALA A 354 -24.95 10.66 8.17
C ALA A 354 -24.54 10.27 6.75
N THR A 355 -24.56 8.97 6.44
CA THR A 355 -24.33 8.41 5.09
C THR A 355 -25.48 8.67 4.13
N ARG A 356 -26.59 9.17 4.67
CA ARG A 356 -27.78 9.57 3.96
C ARG A 356 -27.97 11.07 4.15
N ASP A 357 -28.47 11.74 3.11
CA ASP A 357 -28.90 13.12 3.24
C ASP A 357 -30.10 13.22 4.21
N ALA A 358 -30.59 14.44 4.45
CA ALA A 358 -31.73 14.67 5.34
C ALA A 358 -33.03 13.95 4.87
N ALA A 359 -33.10 13.49 3.62
CA ALA A 359 -34.22 12.75 3.05
C ALA A 359 -34.04 11.22 3.15
N GLY A 360 -32.87 10.74 3.58
CA GLY A 360 -32.58 9.32 3.66
C GLY A 360 -31.96 8.74 2.39
N GLU A 361 -31.58 9.54 1.40
CA GLU A 361 -31.00 9.05 0.14
C GLU A 361 -29.46 8.98 0.20
N PRO A 362 -28.80 8.08 -0.56
CA PRO A 362 -27.35 8.05 -0.68
C PRO A 362 -26.82 9.40 -1.19
N CYS A 363 -25.84 9.98 -0.50
CA CYS A 363 -25.26 11.25 -0.90
C CYS A 363 -24.52 11.11 -2.25
N ALA A 364 -24.90 11.87 -3.28
CA ALA A 364 -24.24 11.84 -4.59
C ALA A 364 -22.76 12.28 -4.52
N ASP A 365 -21.93 11.79 -5.44
CA ASP A 365 -20.58 12.32 -5.67
C ASP A 365 -20.68 13.62 -6.49
N ASP A 366 -20.73 14.75 -5.80
CA ASP A 366 -20.60 16.09 -6.41
C ASP A 366 -19.14 16.40 -6.76
N ALA A 367 -18.89 17.54 -7.43
CA ALA A 367 -17.53 18.04 -7.64
C ALA A 367 -16.76 18.13 -6.31
N LEU A 368 -15.58 17.52 -6.27
CA LEU A 368 -14.75 17.46 -5.08
C LEU A 368 -13.53 18.36 -5.23
N PRO A 369 -13.06 19.01 -4.13
CA PRO A 369 -11.66 19.40 -4.10
C PRO A 369 -10.81 18.14 -4.34
N PRO A 370 -9.69 18.25 -5.07
CA PRO A 370 -8.82 17.10 -5.28
C PRO A 370 -8.41 16.53 -3.92
N THR A 371 -8.44 15.20 -3.80
CA THR A 371 -7.92 14.54 -2.60
C THR A 371 -6.44 14.93 -2.40
N PRO A 372 -5.91 14.93 -1.17
CA PRO A 372 -4.49 15.08 -0.88
C PRO A 372 -3.53 14.45 -1.90
N ILE A 373 -3.77 13.18 -2.23
CA ILE A 373 -2.90 12.42 -3.11
C ILE A 373 -3.08 12.81 -4.59
N ILE A 374 -4.28 13.19 -5.02
CA ILE A 374 -4.52 13.72 -6.38
C ILE A 374 -3.92 15.12 -6.53
N ALA A 375 -4.01 15.96 -5.49
CA ALA A 375 -3.37 17.27 -5.46
C ALA A 375 -1.84 17.17 -5.50
N TRP A 376 -1.26 16.20 -4.78
CA TRP A 376 0.16 15.89 -4.85
C TRP A 376 0.58 15.30 -6.21
N PHE A 377 -0.23 14.40 -6.77
CA PHE A 377 0.01 13.82 -8.10
C PHE A 377 0.13 14.91 -9.18
N ALA A 378 -0.67 15.98 -9.10
CA ALA A 378 -0.56 17.13 -10.01
C ALA A 378 0.80 17.83 -9.93
N GLN A 379 1.46 17.79 -8.78
CA GLN A 379 2.75 18.45 -8.53
C GLN A 379 3.94 17.63 -9.06
N LEU A 380 3.78 16.34 -9.33
CA LEU A 380 4.87 15.46 -9.77
C LEU A 380 5.45 15.80 -11.15
N GLY A 381 4.70 16.52 -11.99
CA GLY A 381 5.15 16.88 -13.34
C GLY A 381 5.46 15.68 -14.24
N LEU A 382 4.72 14.57 -14.10
CA LEU A 382 4.95 13.38 -14.94
C LEU A 382 4.76 13.71 -16.43
N ALA A 383 5.62 13.16 -17.30
CA ALA A 383 5.51 13.34 -18.75
C ALA A 383 4.22 12.72 -19.33
N ALA A 384 3.83 11.55 -18.82
CA ALA A 384 2.66 10.79 -19.25
C ALA A 384 1.74 10.49 -18.05
N PRO A 385 1.04 11.50 -17.49
CA PRO A 385 0.23 11.32 -16.28
C PRO A 385 -0.91 10.32 -16.49
N ASN A 386 -1.44 10.21 -17.71
CA ASN A 386 -2.47 9.23 -18.06
C ASN A 386 -2.02 7.77 -17.92
N HIS A 387 -0.72 7.49 -17.96
CA HIS A 387 -0.20 6.12 -17.92
C HIS A 387 0.00 5.62 -16.48
N TRP A 388 -0.37 6.43 -15.48
CA TRP A 388 -0.24 6.08 -14.07
C TRP A 388 -1.35 5.11 -13.64
N ALA A 389 -1.24 3.88 -14.12
CA ALA A 389 -2.24 2.83 -13.96
C ALA A 389 -1.69 1.60 -13.23
N GLN A 390 -2.63 0.78 -12.74
CA GLN A 390 -2.37 -0.60 -12.36
C GLN A 390 -2.96 -1.51 -13.43
N THR A 391 -2.22 -2.54 -13.80
CA THR A 391 -2.70 -3.58 -14.71
C THR A 391 -2.63 -4.94 -14.03
N ILE A 392 -3.77 -5.63 -14.02
CA ILE A 392 -3.88 -7.02 -13.58
C ILE A 392 -4.19 -7.88 -14.80
N VAL A 393 -3.47 -8.97 -14.97
CA VAL A 393 -3.76 -9.97 -16.00
C VAL A 393 -4.21 -11.23 -15.31
N VAL A 394 -5.34 -11.77 -15.75
CA VAL A 394 -5.97 -12.97 -15.23
C VAL A 394 -5.89 -14.04 -16.31
N GLU A 395 -5.21 -15.15 -16.03
CA GLU A 395 -5.40 -16.36 -16.84
C GLU A 395 -6.72 -17.03 -16.47
N THR A 396 -7.47 -17.53 -17.45
CA THR A 396 -8.81 -18.09 -17.24
C THR A 396 -8.82 -19.60 -17.49
N ALA A 397 -9.37 -20.39 -16.55
CA ALA A 397 -9.46 -21.85 -16.74
C ALA A 397 -10.45 -22.28 -17.84
N HIS A 398 -11.40 -21.41 -18.18
CA HIS A 398 -12.47 -21.68 -19.13
C HIS A 398 -12.66 -20.48 -20.04
N ALA A 399 -13.11 -20.74 -21.27
CA ALA A 399 -13.41 -19.68 -22.22
C ALA A 399 -14.52 -18.76 -21.68
N ILE A 400 -14.24 -17.46 -21.65
CA ILE A 400 -15.21 -16.41 -21.31
C ILE A 400 -15.76 -15.85 -22.62
N ALA A 401 -17.09 -15.84 -22.76
CA ALA A 401 -17.71 -15.21 -23.91
C ALA A 401 -17.52 -13.67 -23.84
N PRO A 402 -17.19 -12.99 -24.95
CA PRO A 402 -16.91 -11.55 -24.93
C PRO A 402 -18.06 -10.68 -24.43
N GLU A 403 -19.31 -10.98 -24.79
CA GLU A 403 -20.45 -10.12 -24.45
C GLU A 403 -20.82 -10.16 -22.96
N PRO A 404 -20.91 -11.33 -22.29
CA PRO A 404 -21.05 -11.36 -20.83
C PRO A 404 -19.95 -10.60 -20.08
N LEU A 405 -18.70 -10.67 -20.55
CA LEU A 405 -17.61 -9.88 -19.96
C LEU A 405 -17.82 -8.37 -20.19
N ARG A 406 -18.22 -7.97 -21.40
CA ARG A 406 -18.51 -6.57 -21.72
C ARG A 406 -19.63 -6.01 -20.84
N ASP A 407 -20.69 -6.78 -20.62
CA ASP A 407 -21.82 -6.37 -19.79
C ASP A 407 -21.43 -6.28 -18.31
N ALA A 408 -20.64 -7.23 -17.80
CA ALA A 408 -20.09 -7.17 -16.45
C ALA A 408 -19.22 -5.92 -16.24
N LEU A 409 -18.34 -5.59 -17.19
CA LEU A 409 -17.49 -4.40 -17.13
C LEU A 409 -18.31 -3.09 -17.18
N ARG A 410 -19.37 -3.04 -17.99
CA ARG A 410 -20.32 -1.91 -18.02
C ARG A 410 -21.02 -1.74 -16.67
N GLN A 411 -21.46 -2.85 -16.07
CA GLN A 411 -22.11 -2.84 -14.76
C GLN A 411 -21.18 -2.32 -13.66
N LEU A 412 -19.91 -2.75 -13.65
CA LEU A 412 -18.90 -2.22 -12.71
C LEU A 412 -18.70 -0.71 -12.89
N ALA A 413 -18.59 -0.24 -14.14
CA ALA A 413 -18.40 1.18 -14.42
C ALA A 413 -19.61 2.05 -14.05
N ALA A 414 -20.83 1.51 -14.12
CA ALA A 414 -22.03 2.18 -13.65
C ALA A 414 -22.07 2.25 -12.10
N GLN A 415 -21.79 1.12 -11.44
CA GLN A 415 -21.85 0.98 -9.99
C GLN A 415 -20.82 1.82 -9.24
N HIS A 416 -19.67 2.11 -9.86
CA HIS A 416 -18.55 2.76 -9.18
C HIS A 416 -18.24 4.14 -9.75
N PRO A 417 -18.61 5.22 -9.04
CA PRO A 417 -18.28 6.60 -9.43
C PRO A 417 -16.79 6.85 -9.64
N ALA A 418 -15.91 6.08 -8.98
CA ALA A 418 -14.47 6.21 -9.15
C ALA A 418 -14.02 6.04 -10.61
N LEU A 419 -14.67 5.15 -11.37
CA LEU A 419 -14.38 4.91 -12.79
C LEU A 419 -14.94 6.02 -13.69
N ARG A 420 -15.81 6.88 -13.14
CA ARG A 420 -16.44 8.03 -13.80
C ARG A 420 -15.79 9.36 -13.42
N GLN A 421 -14.74 9.33 -12.61
CA GLN A 421 -13.96 10.53 -12.32
C GLN A 421 -13.36 11.12 -13.61
N ARG A 422 -13.23 12.45 -13.63
CA ARG A 422 -12.48 13.23 -14.61
C ARG A 422 -11.55 14.14 -13.85
N VAL A 423 -10.25 13.95 -14.07
CA VAL A 423 -9.19 14.67 -13.38
C VAL A 423 -8.48 15.55 -14.39
N THR A 424 -8.45 16.85 -14.13
CA THR A 424 -7.63 17.79 -14.90
C THR A 424 -6.45 18.24 -14.07
N LEU A 425 -5.25 18.15 -14.64
CA LEU A 425 -3.99 18.59 -14.03
C LEU A 425 -3.47 19.81 -14.80
N ASP A 426 -3.54 20.99 -14.20
CA ASP A 426 -3.09 22.24 -14.80
C ASP A 426 -2.13 22.97 -13.85
N ALA A 427 -0.90 23.25 -14.30
CA ALA A 427 0.12 24.01 -13.57
C ALA A 427 0.31 23.57 -12.09
N GLY A 428 0.44 22.27 -11.85
CA GLY A 428 0.63 21.72 -10.50
C GLY A 428 -0.64 21.63 -9.65
N ARG A 429 -1.82 21.93 -10.21
CA ARG A 429 -3.12 21.85 -9.54
C ARG A 429 -4.01 20.79 -10.18
N ALA A 430 -4.78 20.11 -9.35
CA ALA A 430 -5.79 19.16 -9.80
C ALA A 430 -7.21 19.72 -9.61
N SER A 431 -8.12 19.32 -10.50
CA SER A 431 -9.57 19.41 -10.30
C SER A 431 -10.21 18.07 -10.61
N VAL A 432 -11.24 17.70 -9.85
CA VAL A 432 -11.94 16.42 -9.98
C VAL A 432 -13.43 16.68 -10.19
N ALA A 433 -13.96 16.13 -11.27
CA ALA A 433 -15.39 16.08 -11.57
C ALA A 433 -15.82 14.62 -11.76
N PHE A 434 -17.13 14.37 -11.68
CA PHE A 434 -17.70 13.06 -11.96
C PHE A 434 -18.64 13.17 -13.15
N GLU A 435 -18.50 12.27 -14.11
CA GLU A 435 -19.47 12.13 -15.18
C GLU A 435 -20.78 11.57 -14.62
N PRO A 436 -21.96 12.17 -14.92
CA PRO A 436 -23.26 11.67 -14.47
C PRO A 436 -23.49 10.22 -14.87
N ASP A 437 -24.27 9.49 -14.08
CA ASP A 437 -24.76 8.18 -14.52
C ASP A 437 -26.04 8.39 -15.33
N ASP A 438 -25.93 8.28 -16.64
CA ASP A 438 -27.05 8.32 -17.59
C ASP A 438 -27.84 6.99 -17.64
N GLY A 439 -27.53 6.04 -16.75
CA GLY A 439 -28.32 4.82 -16.55
C GLY A 439 -28.20 3.82 -17.71
N GLY A 440 -27.21 3.97 -18.59
CA GLY A 440 -26.92 3.02 -19.68
C GLY A 440 -28.04 2.84 -20.70
N ASN A 441 -29.15 3.57 -20.59
CA ASN A 441 -30.25 3.49 -21.52
C ASN A 441 -29.94 4.47 -22.66
N GLY A 442 -29.09 4.01 -23.60
CA GLY A 442 -28.95 4.62 -24.90
C GLY A 442 -30.33 4.66 -25.56
N GLY A 443 -31.07 5.74 -25.34
CA GLY A 443 -32.31 6.02 -26.02
C GLY A 443 -32.05 5.96 -27.52
N ASP A 444 -32.93 5.27 -28.23
CA ASP A 444 -32.92 4.98 -29.66
C ASP A 444 -33.11 6.24 -30.53
N GLY A 445 -32.31 7.29 -30.30
CA GLY A 445 -32.49 8.59 -30.91
C GLY A 445 -31.27 9.50 -30.76
N GLY A 446 -30.28 9.31 -31.64
CA GLY A 446 -29.17 10.25 -31.87
C GLY A 446 -27.80 9.57 -31.94
N GLU A 447 -27.10 9.72 -33.06
CA GLU A 447 -25.86 9.02 -33.45
C GLU A 447 -24.60 9.29 -32.59
N GLN A 448 -24.70 9.90 -31.41
CA GLN A 448 -23.57 9.97 -30.47
C GLN A 448 -23.61 8.78 -29.51
N ARG A 449 -22.97 7.66 -29.87
CA ARG A 449 -22.66 6.59 -28.91
C ARG A 449 -21.80 7.20 -27.79
N THR A 450 -22.33 7.25 -26.57
CA THR A 450 -21.56 7.57 -25.37
C THR A 450 -20.37 6.60 -25.28
N PRO A 451 -19.12 7.10 -25.14
CA PRO A 451 -17.95 6.22 -25.07
C PRO A 451 -18.07 5.25 -23.89
N GLU A 452 -17.71 3.97 -24.12
CA GLU A 452 -17.73 2.96 -23.06
C GLU A 452 -16.79 3.39 -21.92
N ARG A 453 -17.27 3.36 -20.67
CA ARG A 453 -16.51 3.77 -19.47
C ARG A 453 -15.43 2.76 -19.06
N PHE A 454 -15.62 1.49 -19.46
CA PHE A 454 -14.68 0.39 -19.25
C PHE A 454 -14.67 -0.50 -20.51
N PRO A 455 -14.12 -0.02 -21.64
CA PRO A 455 -14.16 -0.71 -22.91
C PRO A 455 -13.40 -2.03 -22.87
N LEU A 456 -13.92 -3.00 -23.63
CA LEU A 456 -13.31 -4.31 -23.83
C LEU A 456 -12.77 -4.46 -25.27
N ASP A 457 -11.46 -4.61 -25.38
CA ASP A 457 -10.80 -5.07 -26.60
C ASP A 457 -10.87 -6.60 -26.65
N VAL A 458 -11.13 -7.18 -27.83
CA VAL A 458 -11.15 -8.64 -28.03
C VAL A 458 -10.20 -8.95 -29.18
N CYS A 459 -9.19 -9.77 -28.92
CA CYS A 459 -8.21 -10.14 -29.94
C CYS A 459 -7.72 -11.57 -29.74
N THR A 460 -7.13 -12.13 -30.80
CA THR A 460 -6.35 -13.37 -30.76
C THR A 460 -4.92 -13.01 -31.14
N VAL A 461 -3.96 -13.52 -30.39
CA VAL A 461 -2.53 -13.28 -30.62
C VAL A 461 -1.81 -14.58 -30.95
N ALA A 462 -0.79 -14.48 -31.79
CA ALA A 462 0.00 -15.63 -32.24
C ALA A 462 1.15 -15.96 -31.28
N SER A 463 1.50 -15.04 -30.37
CA SER A 463 2.61 -15.21 -29.43
C SER A 463 2.38 -14.51 -28.08
N ASP A 464 3.14 -14.92 -27.06
CA ASP A 464 3.15 -14.25 -25.76
C ASP A 464 3.76 -12.84 -25.82
N ASP A 465 4.63 -12.56 -26.81
CA ASP A 465 5.16 -11.22 -27.06
C ASP A 465 4.04 -10.26 -27.48
N GLU A 466 3.22 -10.68 -28.45
CA GLU A 466 2.04 -9.93 -28.88
C GLU A 466 1.03 -9.75 -27.73
N ALA A 467 0.83 -10.78 -26.89
CA ALA A 467 -0.02 -10.66 -25.70
C ALA A 467 0.49 -9.54 -24.77
N ARG A 468 1.80 -9.51 -24.51
CA ARG A 468 2.43 -8.47 -23.67
C ARG A 468 2.29 -7.08 -24.27
N ASP A 469 2.40 -6.93 -25.57
CA ASP A 469 2.20 -5.64 -26.25
C ASP A 469 0.76 -5.15 -26.12
N VAL A 470 -0.23 -6.04 -26.29
CA VAL A 470 -1.65 -5.71 -26.06
C VAL A 470 -1.87 -5.26 -24.62
N ILE A 471 -1.35 -6.00 -23.64
CA ILE A 471 -1.46 -5.68 -22.21
C ILE A 471 -0.83 -4.30 -21.90
N ALA A 472 0.38 -4.05 -22.40
CA ALA A 472 1.08 -2.79 -22.20
C ALA A 472 0.34 -1.59 -22.82
N SER A 473 -0.34 -1.81 -23.95
CA SER A 473 -1.12 -0.77 -24.66
C SER A 473 -2.34 -0.26 -23.89
N LEU A 474 -2.84 -1.02 -22.91
CA LEU A 474 -4.08 -0.67 -22.21
C LEU A 474 -3.93 0.62 -21.41
N ALA A 475 -2.86 0.72 -20.61
CA ALA A 475 -2.57 1.90 -19.78
C ALA A 475 -2.28 3.15 -20.62
N ALA A 476 -1.67 2.98 -21.80
CA ALA A 476 -1.35 4.07 -22.72
C ALA A 476 -2.58 4.72 -23.36
N ARG A 477 -3.75 4.07 -23.29
CA ARG A 477 -5.01 4.53 -23.88
C ARG A 477 -6.02 5.04 -22.86
N LEU A 478 -5.59 5.24 -21.61
CA LEU A 478 -6.37 5.92 -20.58
C LEU A 478 -6.31 7.44 -20.79
N ASP A 479 -7.34 8.15 -20.37
CA ASP A 479 -7.39 9.62 -20.40
C ASP A 479 -7.99 10.14 -19.09
N LEU A 480 -7.19 10.83 -18.29
CA LEU A 480 -7.64 11.43 -17.03
C LEU A 480 -8.74 12.48 -17.23
N ARG A 481 -8.64 13.29 -18.29
CA ARG A 481 -9.50 14.45 -18.52
C ARG A 481 -10.83 14.05 -19.17
N HIS A 482 -10.83 13.10 -20.10
CA HIS A 482 -12.03 12.73 -20.87
C HIS A 482 -12.50 11.29 -20.62
N GLY A 483 -11.70 10.46 -19.98
CA GLY A 483 -11.96 9.03 -19.85
C GLY A 483 -11.63 8.24 -21.13
N PRO A 484 -11.62 6.91 -21.05
CA PRO A 484 -11.95 6.10 -19.87
C PRO A 484 -10.80 6.02 -18.86
N LEU A 485 -11.14 5.79 -17.59
CA LEU A 485 -10.17 5.52 -16.51
C LEU A 485 -9.87 4.02 -16.33
N ALA A 486 -10.55 3.15 -17.05
CA ALA A 486 -10.29 1.72 -17.07
C ALA A 486 -10.42 1.17 -18.49
N ARG A 487 -9.66 0.12 -18.84
CA ARG A 487 -9.79 -0.64 -20.10
C ARG A 487 -9.50 -2.11 -19.87
N ALA A 488 -10.15 -2.97 -20.63
CA ALA A 488 -9.96 -4.41 -20.58
C ALA A 488 -9.55 -4.97 -21.95
N ALA A 489 -8.85 -6.11 -21.94
CA ALA A 489 -8.65 -6.94 -23.12
C ALA A 489 -8.94 -8.41 -22.80
N LEU A 490 -9.71 -9.07 -23.67
CA LEU A 490 -9.84 -10.53 -23.72
C LEU A 490 -8.95 -11.03 -24.86
N ILE A 491 -7.88 -11.75 -24.51
CA ILE A 491 -6.80 -12.15 -25.40
C ILE A 491 -6.84 -13.68 -25.57
N GLY A 492 -7.28 -14.14 -26.74
CA GLY A 492 -7.17 -15.53 -27.15
C GLY A 492 -5.74 -15.89 -27.53
N ARG A 493 -5.30 -17.08 -27.14
CA ARG A 493 -3.96 -17.62 -27.45
C ARG A 493 -4.10 -19.02 -28.04
N ASP A 494 -3.34 -19.33 -29.09
CA ASP A 494 -3.40 -20.66 -29.71
C ASP A 494 -2.79 -21.73 -28.78
N GLY A 495 -3.58 -22.74 -28.41
CA GLY A 495 -3.13 -23.85 -27.56
C GLY A 495 -2.90 -23.51 -26.09
N ALA A 496 -3.24 -22.29 -25.64
CA ALA A 496 -3.13 -21.85 -24.26
C ALA A 496 -4.45 -21.21 -23.76
N PRO A 497 -4.71 -21.18 -22.44
CA PRO A 497 -5.93 -20.56 -21.92
C PRO A 497 -5.99 -19.06 -22.25
N PRO A 498 -7.18 -18.46 -22.45
CA PRO A 498 -7.26 -17.03 -22.74
C PRO A 498 -6.88 -16.19 -21.53
N LEU A 499 -6.36 -14.98 -21.80
CA LEU A 499 -6.05 -13.98 -20.78
C LEU A 499 -7.12 -12.89 -20.75
N VAL A 500 -7.43 -12.41 -19.56
CA VAL A 500 -8.21 -11.18 -19.34
C VAL A 500 -7.29 -10.17 -18.67
N ALA A 501 -6.95 -9.11 -19.40
CA ALA A 501 -6.15 -8.01 -18.86
C ALA A 501 -7.05 -6.83 -18.50
N LEU A 502 -6.88 -6.28 -17.31
CA LEU A 502 -7.63 -5.14 -16.78
C LEU A 502 -6.62 -4.05 -16.39
N ALA A 503 -6.72 -2.88 -17.02
CA ALA A 503 -5.93 -1.71 -16.64
C ALA A 503 -6.86 -0.65 -16.07
N VAL A 504 -6.53 -0.11 -14.88
CA VAL A 504 -7.30 0.96 -14.24
C VAL A 504 -6.34 2.03 -13.73
N HIS A 505 -6.66 3.30 -14.02
CA HIS A 505 -5.87 4.44 -13.57
C HIS A 505 -5.83 4.49 -12.04
N HIS A 506 -4.67 4.81 -11.45
CA HIS A 506 -4.47 4.81 -10.00
C HIS A 506 -5.47 5.70 -9.24
N VAL A 507 -5.90 6.82 -9.83
CA VAL A 507 -6.92 7.72 -9.23
C VAL A 507 -8.26 7.02 -8.93
N ALA A 508 -8.56 5.92 -9.64
CA ALA A 508 -9.78 5.15 -9.48
C ALA A 508 -9.58 3.83 -8.72
N VAL A 509 -8.33 3.41 -8.44
CA VAL A 509 -8.04 2.10 -7.85
C VAL A 509 -6.80 2.10 -6.95
N ASP A 510 -6.89 1.38 -5.84
CA ASP A 510 -5.76 0.97 -4.99
C ASP A 510 -5.73 -0.56 -4.87
N ALA A 511 -4.80 -1.10 -4.07
CA ALA A 511 -4.66 -2.55 -3.90
C ALA A 511 -5.96 -3.23 -3.43
N LEU A 512 -6.61 -2.72 -2.38
CA LEU A 512 -7.84 -3.33 -1.85
C LEU A 512 -9.03 -3.18 -2.84
N SER A 513 -9.01 -2.19 -3.74
CA SER A 513 -10.08 -1.94 -4.71
C SER A 513 -10.12 -3.05 -5.76
N TRP A 514 -8.97 -3.63 -6.10
CA TRP A 514 -8.89 -4.79 -6.97
C TRP A 514 -9.60 -6.01 -6.40
N SER A 515 -9.54 -6.21 -5.07
CA SER A 515 -10.32 -7.27 -4.43
C SER A 515 -11.81 -7.07 -4.73
N VAL A 516 -12.34 -5.88 -4.46
CA VAL A 516 -13.76 -5.56 -4.71
C VAL A 516 -14.13 -5.77 -6.19
N LEU A 517 -13.35 -5.18 -7.11
CA LEU A 517 -13.60 -5.28 -8.56
C LEU A 517 -13.62 -6.72 -9.05
N LEU A 518 -12.64 -7.53 -8.65
CA LEU A 518 -12.53 -8.92 -9.10
C LEU A 518 -13.62 -9.81 -8.49
N HIS A 519 -14.04 -9.58 -7.24
CA HIS A 519 -15.18 -10.28 -6.64
C HIS A 519 -16.50 -9.95 -7.35
N GLN A 520 -16.73 -8.69 -7.71
CA GLN A 520 -17.94 -8.29 -8.41
C GLN A 520 -17.95 -8.76 -9.87
N LEU A 521 -16.80 -8.73 -10.54
CA LEU A 521 -16.65 -9.33 -11.86
C LEU A 521 -16.95 -10.84 -11.82
N ALA A 522 -16.50 -11.53 -10.76
CA ALA A 522 -16.84 -12.93 -10.49
C ALA A 522 -18.33 -13.18 -10.46
N ALA A 523 -19.02 -12.44 -9.59
CA ALA A 523 -20.44 -12.60 -9.35
C ALA A 523 -21.24 -12.33 -10.65
N SER A 524 -20.91 -11.24 -11.34
CA SER A 524 -21.57 -10.86 -12.59
C SER A 524 -21.40 -11.93 -13.67
N LEU A 525 -20.20 -12.49 -13.84
CA LEU A 525 -19.94 -13.58 -14.79
C LEU A 525 -20.57 -14.92 -14.37
N GLY A 526 -20.72 -15.16 -13.06
CA GLY A 526 -21.40 -16.33 -12.51
C GLY A 526 -22.92 -16.28 -12.61
N GLY A 527 -23.50 -15.15 -13.02
CA GLY A 527 -24.94 -14.91 -13.03
C GLY A 527 -25.52 -14.56 -11.67
N ASP A 528 -24.67 -14.32 -10.67
CA ASP A 528 -25.07 -13.83 -9.36
C ASP A 528 -25.34 -12.32 -9.44
N ALA A 529 -26.30 -11.84 -8.65
CA ALA A 529 -26.48 -10.40 -8.49
C ALA A 529 -25.21 -9.83 -7.84
N PRO A 530 -24.58 -8.79 -8.42
CA PRO A 530 -23.44 -8.18 -7.77
C PRO A 530 -23.87 -7.59 -6.42
N PRO A 531 -22.96 -7.56 -5.43
CA PRO A 531 -23.23 -6.88 -4.17
C PRO A 531 -23.66 -5.43 -4.43
N PRO A 532 -24.57 -4.88 -3.59
CA PRO A 532 -25.08 -3.54 -3.78
C PRO A 532 -23.96 -2.50 -3.77
N ALA A 533 -24.18 -1.38 -4.46
CA ALA A 533 -23.25 -0.26 -4.43
C ALA A 533 -23.01 0.21 -2.98
N PRO A 534 -21.81 0.72 -2.67
CA PRO A 534 -21.51 1.25 -1.35
C PRO A 534 -22.54 2.31 -0.92
N ALA A 535 -22.98 2.26 0.34
CA ALA A 535 -23.87 3.28 0.91
C ALA A 535 -23.16 4.63 1.15
N ALA A 536 -21.83 4.67 1.01
CA ALA A 536 -21.01 5.85 1.18
C ALA A 536 -20.42 6.31 -0.16
N SER A 537 -20.21 7.62 -0.29
CA SER A 537 -19.64 8.24 -1.49
C SER A 537 -18.17 8.62 -1.28
N LEU A 538 -17.41 8.77 -2.37
CA LEU A 538 -16.02 9.23 -2.30
C LEU A 538 -15.94 10.61 -1.67
N ALA A 539 -16.95 11.44 -1.93
CA ALA A 539 -17.15 12.72 -1.27
C ALA A 539 -17.26 12.62 0.26
N HIS A 540 -18.01 11.64 0.76
CA HIS A 540 -18.15 11.41 2.20
C HIS A 540 -16.83 10.95 2.80
N TRP A 541 -16.16 9.96 2.20
CA TRP A 541 -14.85 9.53 2.66
C TRP A 541 -13.87 10.71 2.72
N HIS A 542 -13.82 11.53 1.67
CA HIS A 542 -12.92 12.68 1.61
C HIS A 542 -13.17 13.66 2.76
N ARG A 543 -14.44 14.05 3.01
CA ARG A 543 -14.79 14.93 4.13
C ARG A 543 -14.41 14.34 5.49
N ALA A 544 -14.62 13.04 5.67
CA ALA A 544 -14.25 12.34 6.90
C ALA A 544 -12.72 12.32 7.12
N ALA A 545 -11.95 12.09 6.05
CA ALA A 545 -10.50 12.12 6.08
C ALA A 545 -9.96 13.54 6.35
N SER A 546 -10.50 14.56 5.69
CA SER A 546 -10.10 15.96 5.92
C SER A 546 -10.45 16.47 7.33
N ALA A 547 -11.59 16.06 7.89
CA ALA A 547 -11.94 16.44 9.27
C ALA A 547 -11.00 15.79 10.30
N ALA A 548 -10.63 14.53 10.09
CA ALA A 548 -9.65 13.83 10.94
C ALA A 548 -8.26 14.49 10.86
N ALA A 549 -7.86 14.96 9.68
CA ALA A 549 -6.63 15.71 9.48
C ALA A 549 -6.55 16.99 10.32
N LEU A 550 -7.62 17.78 10.31
CA LEU A 550 -7.71 19.05 11.04
C LEU A 550 -7.80 18.87 12.57
N ALA A 551 -8.21 17.70 13.03
CA ALA A 551 -8.29 17.36 14.45
C ALA A 551 -6.97 16.78 15.02
N ALA A 552 -6.00 16.47 14.15
CA ALA A 552 -4.66 16.02 14.53
C ALA A 552 -3.67 17.18 14.72
N ASP A 553 -4.14 18.43 14.58
CA ASP A 553 -3.48 19.67 15.04
C ASP A 553 -3.65 19.87 16.54
#